data_AF-R6HRM8-F1
#
_entry.id   AF-R6HRM8-F1
#
_cell.length_a   1.000
_cell.length_b   1.000
_cell.length_c   1.000
_cell.angle_alpha   90.00
_cell.angle_beta   90.00
_cell.angle_gamma   90.00
#
_symmetry.space_group_name_H-M   'P 1'
#
loop_
_entity.id
_entity.type
_entity.pdbx_description
1 polymer ?
#
loop_
_entity_poly.entity_id
_entity_poly.type
_entity_poly.pdbx_seq_one_letter_code
_entity_poly.pdbx_strand_id
1 'polypeptide(L)'
;MLKEVIVVEGKSDTAAIRRALEADTIEDTIETGGFTLAASTLRKIEAAYKKRGIIILTDPDGAGNRIRRFLTERFPEAGQAFIPRIDATANGDVGVEQASPKAILAALGKVRHHEFTPQQEFTERDLMLNGLSGGSMASARRDKLAALLGVGYGNAKCFLQRLNTYGVTREEFNSALAEIGEVE
;
A
#
# COMPACT_ATOMS: atom_id res chain seq x y z
N MET A 1 11.74 -15.99 -4.51
CA MET A 1 11.01 -16.25 -3.25
C MET A 1 10.93 -14.95 -2.49
N LEU A 2 9.74 -14.56 -2.03
CA LEU A 2 9.58 -13.43 -1.12
C LEU A 2 10.13 -13.86 0.24
N LYS A 3 11.14 -13.14 0.77
CA LYS A 3 11.75 -13.52 2.06
C LYS A 3 10.93 -13.01 3.24
N GLU A 4 10.18 -11.93 3.05
CA GLU A 4 9.43 -11.20 4.08
C GLU A 4 8.09 -11.86 4.40
N VAL A 5 7.61 -11.61 5.61
CA VAL A 5 6.29 -12.07 6.07
C VAL A 5 5.22 -11.06 5.72
N ILE A 6 4.11 -11.49 5.13
CA ILE A 6 3.02 -10.58 4.78
C ILE A 6 2.04 -10.46 5.95
N VAL A 7 1.80 -9.23 6.41
CA VAL A 7 0.82 -8.92 7.46
C VAL A 7 -0.48 -8.43 6.81
N VAL A 8 -1.57 -9.12 7.13
CA VAL A 8 -2.93 -8.89 6.57
C VAL A 8 -3.98 -8.77 7.67
N GLU A 9 -5.19 -8.31 7.34
CA GLU A 9 -6.25 -8.08 8.32
C GLU A 9 -6.95 -9.38 8.73
N GLY A 10 -7.27 -10.24 7.77
CA GLY A 10 -8.10 -11.42 7.97
C GLY A 10 -7.68 -12.67 7.20
N LYS A 11 -8.41 -13.75 7.48
CA LYS A 11 -8.18 -15.08 6.88
C LYS A 11 -8.46 -15.10 5.38
N SER A 12 -9.45 -14.34 4.93
CA SER A 12 -9.79 -14.22 3.52
C SER A 12 -8.64 -13.62 2.71
N ASP A 13 -7.95 -12.62 3.27
CA ASP A 13 -6.75 -12.01 2.67
C ASP A 13 -5.63 -13.04 2.56
N THR A 14 -5.37 -13.80 3.63
CA THR A 14 -4.42 -14.93 3.62
C THR A 14 -4.75 -15.89 2.46
N ALA A 15 -6.02 -16.24 2.27
CA ALA A 15 -6.43 -17.13 1.19
C ALA A 15 -6.24 -16.51 -0.19
N ALA A 16 -6.53 -15.22 -0.37
CA ALA A 16 -6.30 -14.50 -1.64
C ALA A 16 -4.82 -14.43 -2.00
N ILE A 17 -3.96 -14.13 -1.02
CA ILE A 17 -2.51 -14.06 -1.22
C ILE A 17 -1.92 -15.43 -1.54
N ARG A 18 -2.35 -16.49 -0.83
CA ARG A 18 -1.93 -17.87 -1.14
C ARG A 18 -2.34 -18.30 -2.55
N ARG A 19 -3.54 -17.91 -3.01
CA ARG A 19 -3.96 -18.13 -4.40
C ARG A 19 -3.08 -17.36 -5.39
N ALA A 20 -2.66 -16.15 -5.03
CA ALA A 20 -1.86 -15.29 -5.89
C ALA A 20 -0.42 -15.77 -6.10
N LEU A 21 0.20 -16.29 -5.05
CA LEU A 21 1.62 -16.65 -5.08
C LEU A 21 1.89 -18.12 -5.42
N GLU A 22 0.84 -18.90 -5.70
CA GLU A 22 0.88 -20.36 -5.83
C GLU A 22 1.40 -21.03 -4.54
N ALA A 23 0.76 -22.11 -4.11
CA ALA A 23 0.80 -22.59 -2.71
C ALA A 23 2.19 -22.95 -2.15
N ASP A 24 3.24 -22.99 -2.97
CA ASP A 24 4.60 -23.42 -2.61
C ASP A 24 5.60 -22.27 -2.36
N THR A 25 5.21 -21.00 -2.52
CA THR A 25 6.16 -19.86 -2.37
C THR A 25 5.95 -18.97 -1.13
N ILE A 26 4.90 -19.22 -0.33
CA ILE A 26 4.66 -18.53 0.95
C ILE A 26 4.68 -19.53 2.09
N GLU A 27 5.62 -19.37 3.02
CA GLU A 27 5.51 -20.04 4.32
C GLU A 27 4.71 -19.23 5.35
N ASP A 28 4.59 -17.89 5.25
CA ASP A 28 4.00 -17.10 6.35
C ASP A 28 3.20 -15.85 5.94
N THR A 29 1.91 -15.87 6.27
CA THR A 29 1.09 -14.66 6.49
C THR A 29 0.78 -14.53 7.99
N ILE A 30 0.70 -13.30 8.50
CA ILE A 30 0.23 -13.03 9.86
C ILE A 30 -1.04 -12.19 9.78
N GLU A 31 -2.12 -12.71 10.34
CA GLU A 31 -3.42 -12.05 10.42
C GLU A 31 -3.48 -11.16 11.66
N THR A 32 -3.88 -9.89 11.50
CA THR A 32 -4.08 -8.98 12.64
C THR A 32 -5.38 -9.28 13.39
N GLY A 33 -6.38 -9.85 12.72
CA GLY A 33 -7.72 -10.09 13.28
C GLY A 33 -8.52 -8.80 13.44
N GLY A 34 -8.30 -7.84 12.54
CA GLY A 34 -8.82 -6.47 12.65
C GLY A 34 -7.97 -5.56 13.55
N PHE A 35 -8.60 -4.55 14.16
CA PHE A 35 -7.91 -3.52 14.96
C PHE A 35 -7.51 -3.98 16.37
N THR A 36 -8.16 -5.02 16.91
CA THR A 36 -7.80 -5.69 18.17
C THR A 36 -6.56 -6.57 17.97
N LEU A 37 -5.42 -5.94 17.65
CA LEU A 37 -4.12 -6.58 17.54
C LEU A 37 -3.71 -7.20 18.89
N ALA A 38 -3.97 -8.50 19.05
CA ALA A 38 -3.61 -9.22 20.26
C ALA A 38 -2.09 -9.13 20.53
N ALA A 39 -1.70 -9.07 21.81
CA ALA A 39 -0.29 -9.01 22.20
C ALA A 39 0.53 -10.22 21.72
N SER A 40 -0.11 -11.37 21.52
CA SER A 40 0.51 -12.55 20.90
C SER A 40 0.81 -12.32 19.41
N THR A 41 -0.13 -11.74 18.66
CA THR A 41 0.06 -11.39 17.25
C THR A 41 1.17 -10.36 17.08
N LEU A 42 1.20 -9.31 17.90
CA LEU A 42 2.28 -8.32 17.85
C LEU A 42 3.66 -8.91 18.08
N ARG A 43 3.79 -9.86 19.03
CA ARG A 43 5.05 -10.58 19.25
C ARG A 43 5.47 -11.41 18.03
N LYS A 44 4.51 -12.01 17.31
CA LYS A 44 4.80 -12.73 16.06
C LYS A 44 5.28 -11.77 14.97
N ILE A 45 4.61 -10.64 14.80
CA ILE A 45 4.99 -9.60 13.82
C ILE A 45 6.39 -9.08 14.15
N GLU A 46 6.69 -8.78 15.41
CA GLU A 46 8.01 -8.30 15.85
C GLU A 46 9.12 -9.34 15.61
N ALA A 47 8.84 -10.62 15.87
CA ALA A 47 9.80 -11.69 15.59
C ALA A 47 10.03 -11.86 14.08
N ALA A 48 8.99 -11.75 13.25
CA ALA A 48 9.09 -11.78 11.80
C ALA A 48 9.90 -10.59 11.26
N TYR A 49 9.59 -9.38 11.73
CA TYR A 49 10.28 -8.14 11.40
C TYR A 49 11.79 -8.25 11.61
N LYS A 50 12.23 -8.71 12.79
CA LYS A 50 13.66 -8.85 13.11
C LYS A 50 14.38 -9.95 12.33
N LYS A 51 13.68 -11.04 11.96
CA LYS A 51 14.32 -12.20 11.33
C LYS A 51 14.36 -12.11 9.81
N ARG A 52 13.29 -11.62 9.19
CA ARG A 52 13.06 -11.68 7.75
C ARG A 52 12.59 -10.37 7.13
N GLY A 53 12.10 -9.43 7.94
CA GLY A 53 11.31 -8.30 7.48
C GLY A 53 9.83 -8.65 7.34
N ILE A 54 8.99 -7.62 7.24
CA ILE A 54 7.56 -7.75 7.00
C ILE A 54 7.10 -6.82 5.89
N ILE A 55 6.06 -7.23 5.19
CA ILE A 55 5.31 -6.39 4.25
C ILE A 55 3.90 -6.21 4.78
N ILE A 56 3.45 -4.97 4.89
CA ILE A 56 2.10 -4.62 5.32
C ILE A 56 1.21 -4.49 4.08
N LEU A 57 0.21 -5.36 4.00
CA LEU A 57 -0.80 -5.41 2.94
C LEU A 57 -2.19 -5.43 3.58
N THR A 58 -2.72 -4.23 3.80
CA THR A 58 -4.06 -3.99 4.38
C THR A 58 -5.04 -3.49 3.32
N ASP A 59 -6.31 -3.46 3.68
CA ASP A 59 -7.37 -2.98 2.80
C ASP A 59 -7.21 -1.49 2.48
N PRO A 60 -7.62 -1.06 1.26
CA PRO A 60 -7.61 0.35 0.86
C PRO A 60 -8.81 1.12 1.42
N ASP A 61 -9.14 0.90 2.69
CA ASP A 61 -10.29 1.46 3.39
C ASP A 61 -9.88 2.25 4.66
N GLY A 62 -10.85 2.68 5.47
CA GLY A 62 -10.56 3.41 6.70
C GLY A 62 -9.93 2.54 7.80
N ALA A 63 -10.34 1.27 7.93
CA ALA A 63 -9.85 0.38 8.98
C ALA A 63 -8.41 -0.07 8.69
N GLY A 64 -8.14 -0.51 7.47
CA GLY A 64 -6.83 -0.92 7.01
C GLY A 64 -5.80 0.19 7.07
N ASN A 65 -6.17 1.44 6.72
CA ASN A 65 -5.26 2.58 6.89
C ASN A 65 -4.88 2.83 8.37
N ARG A 66 -5.78 2.58 9.33
CA ARG A 66 -5.45 2.70 10.76
C ARG A 66 -4.49 1.60 11.21
N ILE A 67 -4.74 0.36 10.80
CA ILE A 67 -3.86 -0.78 11.10
C ILE A 67 -2.48 -0.55 10.48
N ARG A 68 -2.43 -0.14 9.21
CA ARG A 68 -1.21 0.22 8.49
C ARG A 68 -0.41 1.27 9.24
N ARG A 69 -1.05 2.36 9.65
CA ARG A 69 -0.38 3.43 10.40
C ARG A 69 0.18 2.91 11.72
N PHE A 70 -0.61 2.17 12.49
CA PHE A 70 -0.18 1.61 13.77
C PHE A 70 1.04 0.67 13.62
N LEU A 71 1.00 -0.21 12.62
CA LEU A 71 2.12 -1.13 12.36
C LEU A 71 3.35 -0.38 11.85
N THR A 72 3.17 0.62 11.00
CA THR A 72 4.26 1.44 10.45
C THR A 72 4.99 2.22 11.54
N GLU A 73 4.26 2.82 12.48
CA GLU A 73 4.84 3.56 13.62
C GLU A 73 5.71 2.63 14.51
N ARG A 74 5.40 1.34 14.56
CA ARG A 74 6.11 0.34 15.38
C ARG A 74 7.21 -0.39 14.63
N PHE A 75 7.07 -0.52 13.31
CA PHE A 75 7.95 -1.26 12.41
C PHE A 75 8.32 -0.35 11.23
N PRO A 76 9.18 0.66 11.44
CA PRO A 76 9.43 1.72 10.47
C PRO A 76 10.03 1.22 9.15
N GLU A 77 10.81 0.13 9.17
CA GLU A 77 11.43 -0.43 7.95
C GLU A 77 10.53 -1.45 7.24
N ALA A 78 9.29 -1.65 7.72
CA ALA A 78 8.35 -2.57 7.11
C ALA A 78 8.03 -2.14 5.68
N GLY A 79 8.13 -3.09 4.75
CA GLY A 79 7.68 -2.91 3.38
C GLY A 79 6.17 -2.60 3.34
N GLN A 80 5.78 -1.78 2.39
CA GLN A 80 4.40 -1.34 2.20
C GLN A 80 3.95 -1.75 0.81
N ALA A 81 2.94 -2.61 0.74
CA ALA A 81 2.26 -2.95 -0.50
C ALA A 81 0.86 -2.33 -0.51
N PHE A 82 0.45 -1.85 -1.69
CA PHE A 82 -0.84 -1.20 -1.89
C PHE A 82 -1.53 -1.77 -3.11
N ILE A 83 -2.77 -2.24 -2.92
CA ILE A 83 -3.63 -2.63 -4.03
C ILE A 83 -4.48 -1.41 -4.40
N PRO A 84 -4.54 -1.03 -5.69
CA PRO A 84 -5.42 0.03 -6.15
C PRO A 84 -6.86 -0.27 -5.73
N ARG A 85 -7.60 0.76 -5.28
CA ARG A 85 -8.97 0.57 -4.80
C ARG A 85 -9.85 -0.11 -5.85
N ILE A 86 -9.69 0.23 -7.12
CA ILE A 86 -10.44 -0.38 -8.23
C ILE A 86 -10.18 -1.89 -8.35
N ASP A 87 -8.96 -2.33 -8.08
CA ASP A 87 -8.57 -3.74 -8.14
C ASP A 87 -8.95 -4.51 -6.89
N ALA A 88 -9.23 -3.81 -5.78
CA ALA A 88 -9.69 -4.37 -4.51
C ALA A 88 -11.21 -4.21 -4.31
N THR A 89 -11.96 -3.77 -5.32
CA THR A 89 -13.42 -3.59 -5.21
C THR A 89 -14.15 -4.63 -6.07
N ALA A 90 -14.97 -5.46 -5.45
CA ALA A 90 -15.86 -6.38 -6.16
C ALA A 90 -17.18 -6.55 -5.41
N ASN A 91 -18.28 -6.71 -6.15
CA ASN A 91 -19.62 -6.97 -5.59
C ASN A 91 -20.10 -5.96 -4.52
N GLY A 92 -19.63 -4.72 -4.59
CA GLY A 92 -19.97 -3.68 -3.61
C GLY A 92 -19.14 -3.72 -2.33
N ASP A 93 -18.13 -4.59 -2.26
CA ASP A 93 -17.22 -4.75 -1.15
C ASP A 93 -15.78 -4.36 -1.53
N VAL A 94 -14.99 -3.91 -0.56
CA VAL A 94 -13.61 -3.45 -0.76
C VAL A 94 -12.67 -4.18 0.20
N GLY A 95 -11.71 -4.92 -0.35
CA GLY A 95 -10.70 -5.60 0.45
C GLY A 95 -9.67 -6.37 -0.38
N VAL A 96 -8.57 -6.78 0.25
CA VAL A 96 -7.51 -7.60 -0.37
C VAL A 96 -8.08 -8.94 -0.85
N GLU A 97 -9.04 -9.50 -0.13
CA GLU A 97 -9.79 -10.69 -0.51
C GLU A 97 -10.51 -10.60 -1.87
N GLN A 98 -10.90 -9.39 -2.28
CA GLN A 98 -11.57 -9.12 -3.56
C GLN A 98 -10.58 -8.93 -4.71
N ALA A 99 -9.28 -8.79 -4.39
CA ALA A 99 -8.27 -8.53 -5.39
C ALA A 99 -7.93 -9.77 -6.22
N SER A 100 -7.73 -9.55 -7.52
CA SER A 100 -7.25 -10.62 -8.40
C SER A 100 -5.83 -11.06 -8.02
N PRO A 101 -5.46 -12.33 -8.25
CA PRO A 101 -4.09 -12.81 -8.13
C PRO A 101 -3.05 -11.86 -8.76
N LYS A 102 -3.34 -11.37 -9.96
CA LYS A 102 -2.49 -10.43 -10.70
C LYS A 102 -2.31 -9.10 -9.97
N ALA A 103 -3.38 -8.57 -9.36
CA ALA A 103 -3.33 -7.32 -8.61
C ALA A 103 -2.49 -7.46 -7.32
N ILE A 104 -2.61 -8.59 -6.62
CA ILE A 104 -1.79 -8.90 -5.44
C ILE A 104 -0.31 -9.00 -5.84
N LEU A 105 0.00 -9.75 -6.90
CA LEU A 105 1.38 -9.86 -7.41
C LEU A 105 1.95 -8.50 -7.84
N ALA A 106 1.15 -7.66 -8.52
CA ALA A 106 1.56 -6.33 -8.89
C ALA A 106 1.83 -5.43 -7.67
N ALA A 107 1.01 -5.52 -6.61
CA ALA A 107 1.22 -4.79 -5.37
C ALA A 107 2.50 -5.24 -4.63
N LEU A 108 2.76 -6.55 -4.60
CA LEU A 108 3.98 -7.11 -4.01
C LEU A 108 5.24 -6.82 -4.84
N GLY A 109 5.10 -6.64 -6.15
CA GLY A 109 6.19 -6.19 -7.03
C GLY A 109 6.55 -4.70 -6.88
N LYS A 110 5.67 -3.91 -6.24
CA LYS A 110 5.84 -2.45 -6.01
C LYS A 110 6.01 -2.10 -4.53
N VAL A 111 6.53 -3.03 -3.73
CA VAL A 111 6.75 -2.78 -2.30
C VAL A 111 7.63 -1.56 -2.10
N ARG A 112 7.14 -0.61 -1.30
CA ARG A 112 7.88 0.59 -0.89
C ARG A 112 8.36 0.45 0.54
N HIS A 113 9.55 0.94 0.83
CA HIS A 113 10.03 1.09 2.19
C HIS A 113 10.02 2.57 2.57
N HIS A 114 9.98 2.86 3.87
CA HIS A 114 10.20 4.23 4.33
C HIS A 114 11.63 4.61 4.00
N GLU A 115 11.83 5.72 3.30
CA GLU A 115 13.17 6.26 3.19
C GLU A 115 13.58 6.87 4.53
N PHE A 116 14.80 6.54 4.97
CA PHE A 116 15.35 6.99 6.25
C PHE A 116 15.48 8.51 6.32
N THR A 117 15.42 9.20 5.18
CA THR A 117 15.44 10.67 5.10
C THR A 117 14.31 11.13 4.19
N PRO A 118 13.12 11.44 4.73
CA PRO A 118 12.04 12.00 3.95
C PRO A 118 12.52 13.30 3.29
N GLN A 119 12.78 13.27 1.99
CA GLN A 119 13.04 14.49 1.25
C GLN A 119 11.70 15.21 1.06
N GLN A 120 11.64 16.51 1.37
CA GLN A 120 10.51 17.33 0.93
C GLN A 120 10.65 17.61 -0.58
N GLU A 121 10.63 16.54 -1.36
CA GLU A 121 10.74 16.62 -2.81
C GLU A 121 9.48 17.25 -3.39
N PHE A 122 8.31 16.86 -2.87
CA PHE A 122 7.01 17.38 -3.31
C PHE A 122 6.38 18.31 -2.27
N THR A 123 5.60 19.26 -2.79
CA THR A 123 4.84 20.27 -2.04
C THR A 123 3.37 20.29 -2.44
N GLU A 124 2.52 20.99 -1.69
CA GLU A 124 1.11 21.20 -2.08
C GLU A 124 0.97 21.91 -3.43
N ARG A 125 1.93 22.79 -3.77
CA ARG A 125 1.97 23.49 -5.06
C ARG A 125 2.15 22.51 -6.21
N ASP A 126 2.97 21.48 -6.05
CA ASP A 126 3.14 20.43 -7.06
C ASP A 126 1.82 19.71 -7.34
N LEU A 127 1.06 19.39 -6.29
CA LEU A 127 -0.25 18.75 -6.45
C LEU A 127 -1.23 19.67 -7.17
N MET A 128 -1.25 20.96 -6.84
CA MET A 128 -2.14 21.93 -7.49
C MET A 128 -1.80 22.12 -8.97
N LEU A 129 -0.52 22.31 -9.31
CA LEU A 129 -0.06 22.52 -10.68
C LEU A 129 -0.34 21.32 -11.59
N ASN A 130 -0.35 20.10 -11.03
CA ASN A 130 -0.60 18.86 -11.79
C ASN A 130 -2.07 18.38 -11.74
N GLY A 131 -2.98 19.22 -11.23
CA GLY A 131 -4.41 18.90 -11.15
C GLY A 131 -4.74 17.76 -10.17
N LEU A 132 -3.87 17.51 -9.18
CA LEU A 132 -4.02 16.50 -8.14
C LEU A 132 -4.69 17.05 -6.88
N SER A 133 -5.07 18.33 -6.85
CA SER A 133 -5.83 18.98 -5.79
C SER A 133 -6.79 20.03 -6.34
N GLY A 134 -7.88 20.33 -5.62
CA GLY A 134 -8.83 21.41 -5.93
C GLY A 134 -9.79 21.17 -7.09
N GLY A 135 -9.42 20.38 -8.10
CA GLY A 135 -10.28 20.05 -9.24
C GLY A 135 -11.26 18.88 -9.00
N SER A 136 -12.34 18.82 -9.76
CA SER A 136 -13.31 17.71 -9.73
C SER A 136 -12.66 16.36 -10.05
N MET A 137 -11.73 16.34 -11.01
CA MET A 137 -10.98 15.14 -11.41
C MET A 137 -9.77 14.83 -10.53
N ALA A 138 -9.46 15.68 -9.55
CA ALA A 138 -8.25 15.54 -8.73
C ALA A 138 -8.20 14.21 -7.96
N SER A 139 -9.35 13.70 -7.50
CA SER A 139 -9.39 12.41 -6.82
C SER A 139 -9.04 11.26 -7.77
N ALA A 140 -9.72 11.18 -8.93
CA ALA A 140 -9.47 10.13 -9.90
C ALA A 140 -8.03 10.14 -10.42
N ARG A 141 -7.46 11.34 -10.65
CA ARG A 141 -6.05 11.50 -11.05
C ARG A 141 -5.09 11.00 -9.97
N ARG A 142 -5.31 11.36 -8.71
CA ARG A 142 -4.50 10.82 -7.59
C ARG A 142 -4.60 9.31 -7.49
N ASP A 143 -5.77 8.74 -7.70
CA ASP A 143 -5.98 7.29 -7.57
C ASP A 143 -5.20 6.52 -8.64
N LYS A 144 -5.26 6.98 -9.89
CA LYS A 144 -4.46 6.43 -10.99
C LYS A 144 -2.97 6.58 -10.72
N LEU A 145 -2.53 7.78 -10.34
CA LEU A 145 -1.12 8.06 -10.09
C LEU A 145 -0.58 7.25 -8.90
N ALA A 146 -1.35 7.13 -7.82
CA ALA A 146 -1.00 6.34 -6.65
C ALA A 146 -0.88 4.84 -6.98
N ALA A 147 -1.71 4.33 -7.88
CA ALA A 147 -1.64 2.94 -8.36
C ALA A 147 -0.39 2.67 -9.20
N LEU A 148 0.00 3.63 -10.06
CA LEU A 148 1.24 3.52 -10.84
C LEU A 148 2.47 3.55 -9.93
N LEU A 149 2.53 4.52 -9.02
CA LEU A 149 3.64 4.71 -8.09
C LEU A 149 3.68 3.69 -6.95
N GLY A 150 2.58 2.98 -6.69
CA GLY A 150 2.50 2.03 -5.56
C GLY A 150 2.60 2.70 -4.19
N VAL A 151 2.07 3.93 -4.05
CA VAL A 151 2.08 4.68 -2.79
C VAL A 151 0.74 4.64 -2.06
N GLY A 152 -0.29 4.06 -2.69
CA GLY A 152 -1.62 3.85 -2.10
C GLY A 152 -2.55 5.05 -2.14
N TYR A 153 -3.85 4.77 -2.00
CA TYR A 153 -4.95 5.74 -2.06
C TYR A 153 -4.96 6.75 -0.89
N GLY A 154 -5.36 8.00 -1.16
CA GLY A 154 -5.60 8.99 -0.12
C GLY A 154 -6.07 10.34 -0.64
N ASN A 155 -6.48 11.21 0.30
CA ASN A 155 -6.71 12.63 -0.01
C ASN A 155 -5.38 13.33 -0.38
N ALA A 156 -5.46 14.57 -0.88
CA ALA A 156 -4.28 15.31 -1.35
C ALA A 156 -3.15 15.38 -0.29
N LYS A 157 -3.50 15.62 0.98
CA LYS A 157 -2.53 15.69 2.08
C LYS A 157 -1.85 14.34 2.32
N CYS A 158 -2.62 13.25 2.35
CA CYS A 158 -2.10 11.90 2.54
C CYS A 158 -1.23 11.46 1.36
N PHE A 159 -1.65 11.77 0.13
CA PHE A 159 -0.89 11.48 -1.07
C PHE A 159 0.45 12.21 -1.08
N LEU A 160 0.46 13.52 -0.80
CA LEU A 160 1.68 14.31 -0.67
C LEU A 160 2.64 13.73 0.38
N GLN A 161 2.11 13.38 1.57
CA GLN A 161 2.91 12.77 2.62
C GLN A 161 3.56 11.47 2.14
N ARG A 162 2.81 10.62 1.43
CA ARG A 162 3.28 9.32 0.93
C ARG A 162 4.33 9.44 -0.17
N LEU A 163 4.18 10.41 -1.09
CA LEU A 163 5.23 10.69 -2.09
C LEU A 163 6.58 10.95 -1.41
N ASN A 164 6.60 11.82 -0.41
CA ASN A 164 7.82 12.19 0.32
C ASN A 164 8.30 11.09 1.29
N THR A 165 7.40 10.24 1.77
CA THR A 165 7.73 9.17 2.74
C THR A 165 8.32 7.93 2.05
N TYR A 166 7.85 7.63 0.83
CA TYR A 166 8.26 6.46 0.06
C TYR A 166 9.31 6.76 -1.01
N GLY A 167 9.95 7.92 -0.96
CA GLY A 167 11.09 8.23 -1.82
C GLY A 167 10.75 8.30 -3.30
N VAL A 168 9.54 8.74 -3.64
CA VAL A 168 9.18 8.90 -5.06
C VAL A 168 10.09 9.98 -5.64
N THR A 169 10.72 9.72 -6.78
CA THR A 169 11.56 10.73 -7.45
C THR A 169 10.72 11.58 -8.40
N ARG A 170 11.25 12.74 -8.81
CA ARG A 170 10.60 13.59 -9.82
C ARG A 170 10.47 12.88 -11.16
N GLU A 171 11.48 12.10 -11.54
CA GLU A 171 11.48 11.32 -12.78
C GLU A 171 10.36 10.29 -12.75
N GLU A 172 10.21 9.58 -11.63
CA GLU A 172 9.16 8.58 -11.46
C GLU A 172 7.77 9.22 -11.50
N PHE A 173 7.60 10.32 -10.75
CA PHE A 173 6.35 11.07 -10.71
C PHE A 173 5.95 11.63 -12.08
N ASN A 174 6.89 12.23 -12.82
CA ASN A 174 6.64 12.79 -14.14
C ASN A 174 6.34 11.70 -15.18
N SER A 175 7.01 10.55 -15.09
CA SER A 175 6.75 9.41 -15.97
C SER A 175 5.32 8.87 -15.73
N ALA A 176 4.94 8.72 -14.47
CA ALA A 176 3.59 8.27 -14.10
C ALA A 176 2.52 9.32 -14.48
N LEU A 177 2.83 10.62 -14.40
CA LEU A 177 1.95 11.69 -14.89
C LEU A 177 1.74 11.63 -16.40
N ALA A 178 2.80 11.37 -17.17
CA ALA A 178 2.70 11.22 -18.62
C ALA A 178 1.85 9.99 -19.01
N GLU A 179 1.96 8.91 -18.24
CA GLU A 179 1.19 7.67 -18.47
C GLU A 179 -0.30 7.84 -18.20
N ILE A 180 -0.70 8.56 -17.14
CA ILE A 180 -2.14 8.81 -16.89
C ILE A 180 -2.77 9.80 -17.87
N GLY A 181 -1.95 10.57 -18.59
CA GLY A 181 -2.37 11.58 -19.56
C GLY A 181 -3.22 12.72 -18.97
N GLU A 182 -3.88 13.47 -19.86
CA GLU A 182 -5.03 14.27 -19.46
C GLU A 182 -6.19 13.31 -19.16
N VAL A 183 -6.70 13.39 -17.93
CA VAL A 183 -7.91 12.64 -17.58
C VAL A 183 -9.05 13.58 -17.95
N GLU A 184 -9.60 13.38 -19.16
CA GLU A 184 -10.84 14.02 -19.62
C GLU A 184 -12.03 13.67 -18.71
#